data_AF-A0AA37UMI7-F1
#
_entry.id   AF-A0AA37UMI7-F1
#
_cell.length_a   1.000
_cell.length_b   1.000
_cell.length_c   1.000
_cell.angle_alpha   90.00
_cell.angle_beta   90.00
_cell.angle_gamma   90.00
#
_symmetry.space_group_name_H-M   'P 1'
#
loop_
_entity.id
_entity.type
_entity.pdbx_description
1 polymer ?
#
loop_
_entity_poly.entity_id
_entity_poly.type
_entity_poly.pdbx_seq_one_letter_code
_entity_poly.pdbx_strand_id
1 'polypeptide(L)'
;MPRPADLPVPSRVTTLLLAVLGGLVTDAAFPQRGLWPAAVLGLALLVIALRRDSARWAFLVGLLWGLSFFLVHLWWAHESVGAVPWVALSTAQAIAVGLVCVTWAWVRRTPP
;
A
#
# COMPACT_ATOMS: atom_id res chain seq x y z
N MET A 1 3.32 -29.05 -9.25
CA MET A 1 3.38 -27.74 -8.57
C MET A 1 3.28 -26.65 -9.64
N PRO A 2 2.33 -25.72 -9.58
CA PRO A 2 2.32 -24.55 -10.46
C PRO A 2 3.60 -23.73 -10.22
N ARG A 3 4.26 -23.27 -11.28
CA ARG A 3 5.32 -22.27 -11.14
C ARG A 3 4.70 -20.96 -10.60
N PRO A 4 5.46 -20.12 -9.90
CA PRO A 4 4.98 -18.79 -9.46
C PRO A 4 4.42 -17.93 -10.62
N ALA A 5 4.85 -18.21 -11.86
CA ALA A 5 4.36 -17.59 -13.09
C ALA A 5 2.90 -17.95 -13.44
N ASP A 6 2.35 -19.02 -12.88
CA ASP A 6 1.07 -19.60 -13.29
C ASP A 6 -0.11 -19.04 -12.45
N LEU A 7 0.18 -18.29 -11.39
CA LEU A 7 -0.87 -17.72 -10.54
C LEU A 7 -1.62 -16.63 -11.31
N PRO A 8 -2.97 -16.66 -11.38
CA PRO A 8 -3.72 -15.64 -12.08
C PRO A 8 -3.45 -14.24 -11.52
N VAL A 9 -3.39 -13.26 -12.40
CA VAL A 9 -3.25 -11.85 -12.04
C VAL A 9 -4.55 -11.42 -11.35
N PRO A 10 -4.51 -10.82 -10.14
CA PRO A 10 -5.73 -10.39 -9.46
C PRO A 10 -6.56 -9.45 -10.33
N SER A 11 -7.89 -9.56 -10.23
CA SER A 11 -8.80 -8.60 -10.87
C SER A 11 -8.51 -7.19 -10.35
N ARG A 12 -8.87 -6.14 -11.11
CA ARG A 12 -8.65 -4.75 -10.68
C ARG A 12 -9.31 -4.48 -9.32
N VAL A 13 -10.53 -4.96 -9.11
CA VAL A 13 -11.26 -4.81 -7.84
C VAL A 13 -10.51 -5.50 -6.70
N THR A 14 -10.10 -6.75 -6.90
CA THR A 14 -9.31 -7.51 -5.91
C THR A 14 -8.02 -6.78 -5.57
N THR A 15 -7.32 -6.22 -6.55
CA THR A 15 -6.11 -5.43 -6.34
C THR A 15 -6.35 -4.20 -5.46
N LEU A 16 -7.43 -3.44 -5.71
CA LEU A 16 -7.77 -2.26 -4.89
C LEU A 16 -8.16 -2.67 -3.47
N LEU A 17 -8.93 -3.76 -3.32
CA LEU A 17 -9.28 -4.31 -2.00
C LEU A 17 -8.04 -4.73 -1.21
N LEU A 18 -7.12 -5.46 -1.85
CA LEU A 18 -5.85 -5.86 -1.24
C LEU A 18 -4.99 -4.66 -0.84
N ALA A 19 -4.99 -3.58 -1.63
CA ALA A 19 -4.27 -2.35 -1.30
C ALA A 19 -4.83 -1.69 -0.04
N VAL A 20 -6.16 -1.47 0.00
CA VAL A 20 -6.82 -0.83 1.15
C VAL A 20 -6.64 -1.68 2.41
N LEU A 21 -6.97 -2.98 2.33
CA LEU A 21 -6.80 -3.92 3.46
C LEU A 21 -5.34 -4.02 3.89
N GLY A 22 -4.40 -4.01 2.95
CA GLY A 22 -2.97 -4.03 3.25
C GLY A 22 -2.56 -2.88 4.15
N GLY A 23 -2.96 -1.65 3.83
CA GLY A 23 -2.59 -0.48 4.65
C GLY A 23 -3.25 -0.50 6.03
N LEU A 24 -4.52 -0.93 6.13
CA LEU A 24 -5.22 -1.08 7.41
C LEU A 24 -4.59 -2.17 8.30
N VAL A 25 -4.22 -3.30 7.70
CA VAL A 25 -3.52 -4.39 8.40
C VAL A 25 -2.14 -3.93 8.85
N THR A 26 -1.42 -3.17 8.04
CA THR A 26 -0.12 -2.60 8.44
C THR A 26 -0.25 -1.67 9.65
N ASP A 27 -1.30 -0.85 9.75
CA ASP A 27 -1.56 -0.01 10.94
C ASP A 27 -1.74 -0.85 12.22
N ALA A 28 -2.21 -2.10 12.12
CA ALA A 28 -2.32 -2.98 13.29
C ALA A 28 -0.96 -3.40 13.89
N ALA A 29 0.15 -3.21 13.18
CA ALA A 29 1.48 -3.47 13.72
C ALA A 29 2.01 -2.35 14.63
N PHE A 30 1.37 -1.18 14.60
CA PHE A 30 1.81 0.01 15.32
C PHE A 30 1.25 0.09 16.75
N PRO A 31 1.77 0.98 17.63
CA PRO A 31 1.66 0.89 19.08
C PRO A 31 0.27 0.72 19.68
N GLN A 32 -0.77 1.15 18.97
CA GLN A 32 -2.17 1.01 19.38
C GLN A 32 -2.59 -0.46 19.53
N ARG A 33 -2.06 -1.37 18.69
CA ARG A 33 -2.36 -2.82 18.76
C ARG A 33 -1.12 -3.69 18.90
N GLY A 34 0.04 -3.24 18.43
CA GLY A 34 1.33 -3.92 18.62
C GLY A 34 1.45 -5.29 17.94
N LEU A 35 0.61 -5.60 16.94
CA LEU A 35 0.60 -6.91 16.26
C LEU A 35 1.69 -6.95 15.18
N TRP A 36 2.96 -7.09 15.58
CA TRP A 36 4.11 -7.04 14.66
C TRP A 36 3.98 -7.90 13.37
N PRO A 37 3.35 -9.10 13.34
CA PRO A 37 3.22 -9.87 12.10
C PRO A 37 2.32 -9.19 11.07
N ALA A 38 1.44 -8.29 11.51
CA ALA A 38 0.55 -7.55 10.64
C ALA A 38 1.31 -6.63 9.67
N ALA A 39 2.51 -6.17 10.03
CA ALA A 39 3.35 -5.39 9.11
C ALA A 39 3.76 -6.25 7.91
N VAL A 40 4.22 -7.48 8.16
CA VAL A 40 4.61 -8.43 7.12
C VAL A 40 3.40 -8.80 6.26
N LEU A 41 2.25 -9.09 6.89
CA LEU A 41 1.03 -9.43 6.18
C LEU A 41 0.53 -8.27 5.31
N GLY A 42 0.47 -7.05 5.83
CA GLY A 42 0.01 -5.88 5.08
C GLY A 42 0.91 -5.52 3.88
N LEU A 43 2.23 -5.72 4.02
CA LEU A 43 3.17 -5.63 2.90
C LEU A 43 3.00 -6.77 1.90
N ALA A 44 2.75 -8.00 2.36
CA ALA A 44 2.49 -9.12 1.46
C ALA A 44 1.24 -8.87 0.59
N LEU A 45 0.18 -8.31 1.18
CA LEU A 45 -1.02 -7.90 0.44
C LEU A 45 -0.71 -6.84 -0.63
N LEU A 46 0.12 -5.84 -0.31
CA LEU A 46 0.58 -4.84 -1.27
C LEU A 46 1.38 -5.47 -2.42
N VAL A 47 2.32 -6.37 -2.13
CA VAL A 47 3.13 -7.05 -3.15
C VAL A 47 2.25 -7.90 -4.08
N ILE A 48 1.24 -8.60 -3.53
CA ILE A 48 0.26 -9.35 -4.33
C ILE A 48 -0.57 -8.40 -5.21
N ALA A 49 -0.96 -7.24 -4.68
CA ALA A 49 -1.71 -6.21 -5.41
C ALA A 49 -0.90 -5.63 -6.59
N LEU A 50 0.43 -5.56 -6.47
CA LEU A 50 1.37 -5.02 -7.48
C LEU A 50 1.76 -6.01 -8.60
N ARG A 51 1.10 -7.17 -8.72
CA ARG A 51 1.42 -8.17 -9.75
C ARG A 51 1.09 -7.75 -11.19
N ARG A 52 0.29 -6.69 -11.38
CA ARG A 52 -0.05 -6.18 -12.72
C ARG A 52 1.12 -5.37 -13.27
N ASP A 53 1.46 -5.61 -14.53
CA ASP A 53 2.54 -4.88 -15.19
C ASP A 53 2.11 -3.50 -15.70
N SER A 54 1.91 -2.54 -14.79
CA SER A 54 1.59 -1.15 -15.15
C SER A 54 2.05 -0.17 -14.08
N ALA A 55 2.95 0.74 -14.43
CA ALA A 55 3.43 1.80 -13.54
C ALA A 55 2.30 2.70 -13.02
N ARG A 56 1.38 3.13 -13.91
CA ARG A 56 0.21 3.95 -13.51
C ARG A 56 -0.69 3.20 -12.51
N TRP A 57 -0.87 1.90 -12.72
CA TRP A 57 -1.66 1.09 -11.82
C TRP A 57 -0.94 0.86 -10.48
N ALA A 58 0.37 0.62 -10.52
CA ALA A 58 1.20 0.49 -9.33
C ALA A 58 1.17 1.77 -8.48
N PHE A 59 1.18 2.95 -9.11
CA PHE A 59 0.99 4.22 -8.41
C PHE A 59 -0.35 4.26 -7.66
N LEU A 60 -1.47 3.97 -8.32
CA LEU A 60 -2.79 3.97 -7.69
C LEU A 60 -2.88 2.97 -6.53
N VAL A 61 -2.32 1.77 -6.71
CA VAL A 61 -2.27 0.74 -5.66
C VAL A 61 -1.48 1.21 -4.45
N GLY A 62 -0.27 1.74 -4.66
CA GLY A 62 0.56 2.29 -3.58
C GLY A 62 -0.09 3.49 -2.89
N LEU A 63 -0.75 4.36 -3.67
CA LEU A 63 -1.48 5.52 -3.14
C LEU A 63 -2.64 5.08 -2.23
N LEU A 64 -3.45 4.10 -2.63
CA LEU A 64 -4.57 3.62 -1.81
C LEU A 64 -4.12 2.88 -0.55
N TRP A 65 -3.08 2.06 -0.66
CA TRP A 65 -2.45 1.42 0.50
C TRP A 65 -1.89 2.46 1.46
N GLY A 66 -1.20 3.47 0.93
CA GLY A 66 -0.65 4.57 1.72
C GLY A 66 -1.74 5.39 2.40
N LEU A 67 -2.79 5.77 1.68
CA LEU A 67 -3.90 6.53 2.24
C LEU A 67 -4.62 5.76 3.35
N SER A 68 -4.91 4.47 3.15
CA SER A 68 -5.59 3.67 4.18
C SER A 68 -4.74 3.50 5.44
N PHE A 69 -3.41 3.42 5.30
CA PHE A 69 -2.48 3.43 6.42
C PHE A 69 -2.39 4.81 7.09
N PHE A 70 -1.95 5.84 6.37
CA PHE A 70 -1.59 7.14 6.95
C PHE A 70 -2.79 7.95 7.46
N LEU A 71 -3.98 7.82 6.88
CA LEU A 71 -5.17 8.49 7.42
C LEU A 71 -5.52 7.94 8.80
N VAL A 72 -5.47 6.62 8.99
CA VAL A 72 -5.77 5.99 10.28
C VAL A 72 -4.63 6.20 11.27
N HIS A 73 -3.40 5.95 10.84
CA HIS A 73 -2.22 5.98 11.69
C HIS A 73 -1.93 7.39 12.25
N LEU A 74 -2.13 8.43 11.43
CA LEU A 74 -1.84 9.82 11.80
C LEU A 74 -3.04 10.56 12.36
N TRP A 75 -4.03 9.86 12.91
CA TRP A 75 -5.19 10.52 13.52
C TRP A 75 -4.81 11.52 14.62
N TRP A 76 -3.72 11.25 15.36
CA TRP A 76 -3.17 12.18 16.35
C TRP A 76 -2.80 13.55 15.73
N ALA A 77 -2.39 13.59 14.46
CA ALA A 77 -2.06 14.84 13.78
C ALA A 77 -3.33 15.63 13.46
N HIS A 78 -4.45 14.96 13.14
CA HIS A 78 -5.75 15.62 12.99
C HIS A 78 -6.14 16.35 14.28
N GLU A 79 -5.95 15.73 15.44
CA GLU A 79 -6.25 16.35 16.75
C GLU A 79 -5.32 17.54 17.07
N SER A 80 -4.09 17.52 16.55
CA SER A 80 -3.07 18.53 16.87
C SER A 80 -3.12 19.75 15.95
N VAL A 81 -3.34 19.55 14.64
CA VAL A 81 -3.21 20.60 13.62
C VAL A 81 -4.47 20.77 12.75
N GLY A 82 -5.50 19.93 12.96
CA GLY A 82 -6.75 19.97 12.21
C GLY A 82 -6.71 19.22 10.88
N ALA A 83 -7.85 19.22 10.19
CA ALA A 83 -8.09 18.36 9.03
C ALA A 83 -7.21 18.64 7.80
N VAL A 84 -7.04 19.92 7.44
CA VAL A 84 -6.29 20.30 6.23
C VAL A 84 -4.83 19.82 6.25
N PRO A 85 -4.02 20.14 7.28
CA PRO A 85 -2.64 19.68 7.33
C PRO A 85 -2.52 18.16 7.53
N TRP A 86 -3.44 17.51 8.26
CA TRP A 86 -3.46 16.05 8.38
C TRP A 86 -3.70 15.36 7.03
N VAL A 87 -4.73 15.76 6.27
CA VAL A 87 -5.00 15.20 4.94
C VAL A 87 -3.83 15.47 3.99
N ALA A 88 -3.25 16.67 4.02
CA ALA A 88 -2.10 17.01 3.19
C ALA A 88 -0.89 16.12 3.49
N LEU A 89 -0.56 15.92 4.76
CA LEU A 89 0.54 15.07 5.21
C LEU A 89 0.31 13.60 4.81
N SER A 90 -0.86 13.03 5.14
CA SER A 90 -1.19 11.64 4.79
C SER A 90 -1.16 11.42 3.27
N THR A 91 -1.65 12.38 2.50
CA THR A 91 -1.62 12.31 1.03
C THR A 91 -0.20 12.41 0.49
N ALA A 92 0.62 13.33 1.00
CA ALA A 92 2.02 13.47 0.58
C ALA A 92 2.83 12.18 0.82
N GLN A 93 2.65 11.55 1.98
CA GLN A 93 3.31 10.29 2.30
C GLN A 93 2.76 9.12 1.46
N ALA A 94 1.45 9.08 1.22
CA ALA A 94 0.85 8.08 0.32
C ALA A 94 1.34 8.21 -1.13
N ILE A 95 1.55 9.45 -1.62
CA ILE A 95 2.18 9.70 -2.92
C ILE A 95 3.61 9.13 -2.94
N ALA A 96 4.40 9.33 -1.87
CA ALA A 96 5.74 8.75 -1.80
C ALA A 96 5.71 7.22 -1.90
N VAL A 97 4.76 6.55 -1.22
CA VAL A 97 4.55 5.10 -1.38
C VAL A 97 4.14 4.73 -2.80
N GLY A 98 3.23 5.50 -3.41
CA GLY A 98 2.85 5.35 -4.81
C GLY A 98 4.05 5.40 -5.77
N LEU A 99 4.97 6.34 -5.55
CA LEU A 99 6.19 6.47 -6.34
C LEU A 99 7.14 5.27 -6.14
N VAL A 100 7.28 4.75 -4.92
CA VAL A 100 8.04 3.50 -4.66
C VAL A 100 7.40 2.31 -5.40
N CYS A 101 6.07 2.25 -5.47
CA CYS A 101 5.39 1.19 -6.22
C CYS A 101 5.61 1.33 -7.74
N VAL A 102 5.71 2.57 -8.25
CA VAL A 102 6.08 2.83 -9.65
C VAL A 102 7.49 2.33 -9.95
N THR A 103 8.47 2.66 -9.09
CA THR A 103 9.85 2.20 -9.29
C THR A 103 9.94 0.68 -9.24
N TRP A 104 9.20 0.03 -8.33
CA TRP A 104 9.06 -1.42 -8.29
C TRP A 104 8.54 -2.02 -9.60
N ALA A 105 7.51 -1.41 -10.19
CA ALA A 105 6.95 -1.86 -11.46
C ALA A 105 7.98 -1.73 -12.61
N TRP A 106 8.86 -0.72 -12.58
CA TRP A 106 9.94 -0.57 -13.55
C TRP A 106 11.07 -1.58 -13.36
N VAL A 107 11.52 -1.79 -12.12
CA VAL A 107 12.57 -2.78 -11.79
C VAL A 107 12.16 -4.19 -12.20
N ARG A 108 10.86 -4.52 -12.10
CA ARG A 108 10.34 -5.82 -12.55
C ARG A 108 10.36 -6.02 -14.07
N ARG A 109 10.50 -4.95 -14.86
CA ARG A 109 10.53 -5.01 -16.33
C ARG A 109 11.95 -5.12 -16.89
N THR A 110 12.95 -4.69 -16.13
CA THR A 110 14.34 -4.74 -16.58
C THR A 110 14.86 -6.17 -16.48
N PRO A 111 15.32 -6.78 -17.58
CA PRO A 111 16.02 -8.06 -17.50
C PRO A 111 17.30 -7.91 -16.66
N PRO A 112 17.74 -8.99 -15.97
CA PRO A 112 18.95 -8.98 -15.15
C PRO A 112 20.23 -8.81 -15.96
#